data_AF-A0A420EQ99-F1
#
_entry.id   AF-A0A420EQ99-F1
#
_cell.length_a   1.000
_cell.length_b   1.000
_cell.length_c   1.000
_cell.angle_alpha   90.00
_cell.angle_beta   90.00
_cell.angle_gamma   90.00
#
_symmetry.space_group_name_H-M   'P 1'
#
loop_
_entity.id
_entity.type
_entity.pdbx_description
1 polymer ?
#
loop_
_entity_poly.entity_id
_entity_poly.type
_entity_poly.pdbx_seq_one_letter_code
_entity_poly.pdbx_strand_id
1 'polypeptide(L)'
;MPSIHTASLRRLGEAFAEHSEQLDRDTKRVLLGLTLPSEVFPAYAATAPADYEQVRSGVEDVTVAMGKIFDTIGVALTRVAAHYEEMEEQQGSGFSYRDG
;
A
#
# COMPACT_ATOMS: atom_id res chain seq x y z
N MET A 1 -28.05 -1.21 3.07
CA MET A 1 -27.22 -1.29 1.85
C MET A 1 -26.35 -0.05 1.85
N PRO A 2 -25.02 -0.19 1.82
CA PRO A 2 -24.12 0.97 1.82
C PRO A 2 -24.31 1.81 0.57
N SER A 3 -24.20 3.13 0.68
CA SER A 3 -24.25 4.00 -0.50
C SER A 3 -23.12 3.69 -1.50
N ILE A 4 -23.35 4.06 -2.76
CA ILE A 4 -22.36 3.89 -3.85
C ILE A 4 -21.03 4.57 -3.50
N HIS A 5 -21.07 5.67 -2.75
CA HIS A 5 -19.87 6.38 -2.31
C HIS A 5 -19.10 5.59 -1.25
N THR A 6 -19.80 5.00 -0.28
CA THR A 6 -19.18 4.17 0.77
C THR A 6 -18.54 2.91 0.20
N ALA A 7 -19.22 2.24 -0.73
CA ALA A 7 -18.66 1.09 -1.46
C ALA A 7 -17.44 1.48 -2.31
N SER A 8 -17.43 2.68 -2.90
CA SER A 8 -16.29 3.18 -3.69
C SER A 8 -15.08 3.49 -2.81
N LEU A 9 -15.28 4.06 -1.62
CA LEU A 9 -14.20 4.32 -0.66
C LEU A 9 -13.55 3.03 -0.16
N ARG A 10 -14.35 2.00 0.12
CA ARG A 10 -13.84 0.68 0.50
C ARG A 10 -12.99 0.05 -0.61
N ARG A 11 -13.48 0.06 -1.85
CA ARG A 11 -12.73 -0.43 -3.02
C ARG A 11 -11.43 0.33 -3.24
N LEU A 12 -11.44 1.65 -3.06
CA LEU A 12 -10.21 2.45 -3.13
C LEU A 12 -9.24 2.04 -2.03
N GLY A 13 -9.72 1.82 -0.80
CA GLY A 13 -8.88 1.35 0.30
C GLY A 13 -8.23 -0.01 0.01
N GLU A 14 -9.00 -0.96 -0.53
CA GLU A 14 -8.52 -2.26 -0.99
C GLU A 14 -7.49 -2.13 -2.12
N ALA A 15 -7.74 -1.26 -3.09
CA ALA A 15 -6.81 -1.01 -4.19
C ALA A 15 -5.46 -0.46 -3.70
N PHE A 16 -5.46 0.44 -2.71
CA PHE A 16 -4.23 0.93 -2.10
C PHE A 16 -3.42 -0.18 -1.41
N ALA A 17 -4.10 -1.09 -0.70
CA ALA A 17 -3.43 -2.25 -0.11
C ALA A 17 -2.82 -3.17 -1.19
N GLU A 18 -3.56 -3.45 -2.27
CA GLU A 18 -3.06 -4.24 -3.39
C GLU A 18 -1.84 -3.58 -4.07
N HIS A 19 -1.85 -2.25 -4.22
CA HIS A 19 -0.71 -1.50 -4.78
C HIS A 19 0.53 -1.57 -3.89
N SER A 20 0.36 -1.55 -2.57
CA SER A 20 1.45 -1.75 -1.61
C SER A 20 2.11 -3.12 -1.81
N GLU A 21 1.31 -4.18 -1.87
CA GLU A 21 1.84 -5.53 -2.09
C GLU A 21 2.52 -5.67 -3.45
N GLN A 22 1.94 -5.07 -4.50
CA GLN A 22 2.51 -5.12 -5.84
C GLN A 22 3.86 -4.40 -5.89
N LEU A 23 3.96 -3.21 -5.27
CA LEU A 23 5.21 -2.47 -5.18
C LEU A 23 6.31 -3.28 -4.48
N ASP A 24 5.99 -3.94 -3.37
CA ASP A 24 6.92 -4.80 -2.64
C ASP A 24 7.40 -5.99 -3.49
N ARG A 25 6.47 -6.68 -4.17
CA ARG A 25 6.79 -7.80 -5.08
C ARG A 25 7.72 -7.36 -6.21
N ASP A 26 7.38 -6.26 -6.88
CA ASP A 26 8.15 -5.76 -8.02
C ASP A 26 9.54 -5.28 -7.59
N THR A 27 9.62 -4.59 -6.45
CA THR A 27 10.91 -4.16 -5.87
C THR A 27 11.79 -5.36 -5.56
N LYS A 28 11.27 -6.36 -4.83
CA LYS A 28 12.04 -7.57 -4.49
C LYS A 28 12.55 -8.28 -5.73
N ARG A 29 11.73 -8.37 -6.78
CA ARG A 29 12.14 -8.96 -8.06
C ARG A 29 13.30 -8.19 -8.70
N VAL A 30 13.22 -6.87 -8.72
CA VAL A 30 14.29 -6.01 -9.27
C VAL A 30 15.57 -6.13 -8.44
N LEU A 31 15.46 -6.12 -7.10
CA LEU A 31 16.61 -6.25 -6.20
C LEU A 31 17.29 -7.61 -6.23
N LEU A 32 16.56 -8.68 -6.58
CA LEU A 32 17.15 -10.00 -6.86
C LEU A 32 17.92 -10.02 -8.20
N GLY A 33 17.50 -9.19 -9.17
CA GLY A 33 18.18 -9.03 -10.46
C GLY A 33 19.33 -8.04 -10.43
N LEU A 34 19.32 -7.12 -9.48
CA LEU A 34 20.51 -6.41 -9.04
C LEU A 34 21.42 -7.46 -8.37
N THR A 35 22.42 -7.89 -9.12
CA THR A 35 23.65 -8.54 -8.61
C THR A 35 24.82 -7.91 -9.32
N LEU A 36 25.88 -7.52 -8.60
CA LEU A 36 27.12 -7.06 -9.24
C LEU A 36 27.85 -8.29 -9.80
N PRO A 37 27.96 -8.48 -11.13
CA PRO A 37 28.66 -9.63 -11.68
C PRO A 37 30.16 -9.39 -11.52
N SER A 38 30.74 -9.98 -10.47
CA SER A 38 32.15 -9.86 -10.08
C SER A 38 33.11 -10.32 -11.19
N GLU A 39 32.65 -11.24 -12.04
CA GLU A 39 33.41 -11.77 -13.18
C GLU A 39 33.49 -10.78 -14.36
N VAL A 40 32.52 -9.86 -14.48
CA VAL A 40 32.44 -8.90 -15.58
C VAL A 40 33.09 -7.57 -15.21
N PHE A 41 33.04 -7.18 -13.93
CA PHE A 41 33.62 -5.92 -13.43
C PHE A 41 34.50 -6.13 -12.19
N PRO A 42 35.61 -6.90 -12.29
CA PRO A 42 36.42 -7.31 -11.15
C PRO A 42 37.04 -6.14 -10.35
N ALA A 43 37.44 -5.05 -11.02
CA ALA A 43 37.97 -3.86 -10.35
C ALA A 43 36.90 -3.10 -9.52
N TYR A 44 35.66 -3.10 -9.99
CA TYR A 44 34.51 -2.49 -9.30
C TYR A 44 34.01 -3.38 -8.17
N ALA A 45 33.98 -4.71 -8.37
CA ALA A 45 33.59 -5.66 -7.32
C ALA A 45 34.51 -5.63 -6.09
N ALA A 46 35.78 -5.26 -6.28
CA ALA A 46 36.74 -5.10 -5.19
C ALA A 46 36.60 -3.78 -4.41
N THR A 47 35.95 -2.76 -4.97
CA THR A 47 36.01 -1.37 -4.46
C THR A 47 34.66 -0.73 -4.17
N ALA A 48 33.61 -1.13 -4.88
CA ALA A 48 32.25 -0.60 -4.76
C ALA A 48 31.18 -1.54 -4.14
N PRO A 49 31.48 -2.67 -3.46
CA PRO A 49 30.43 -3.51 -2.89
C PRO A 49 29.65 -2.77 -1.78
N ALA A 50 30.29 -1.83 -1.08
CA ALA A 50 29.63 -0.99 -0.09
C ALA A 50 28.61 -0.03 -0.72
N ASP A 51 28.96 0.65 -1.81
CA ASP A 51 28.05 1.56 -2.53
C ASP A 51 26.87 0.78 -3.14
N TYR A 52 27.15 -0.40 -3.67
CA TYR A 52 26.16 -1.30 -4.21
C TYR A 52 25.12 -1.74 -3.15
N GLU A 53 25.58 -2.21 -2.00
CA GLU A 53 24.68 -2.59 -0.91
C GLU A 53 23.96 -1.39 -0.29
N GLN A 54 24.60 -0.22 -0.27
CA GLN A 54 23.95 1.02 0.17
C GLN A 54 22.79 1.39 -0.76
N VAL A 55 22.96 1.29 -2.09
CA VAL A 55 21.89 1.52 -3.05
C VAL A 55 20.78 0.49 -2.89
N ARG A 56 21.14 -0.80 -2.75
CA ARG A 56 20.16 -1.88 -2.54
C ARG A 56 19.33 -1.62 -1.29
N SER A 57 19.97 -1.36 -0.15
CA SER A 57 19.31 -1.05 1.12
C SER A 57 18.44 0.21 1.02
N GLY A 58 18.93 1.25 0.34
CA GLY A 58 18.15 2.48 0.14
C GLY A 58 16.88 2.26 -0.68
N VAL A 59 16.92 1.38 -1.69
CA VAL A 59 15.73 0.99 -2.46
C VAL A 59 14.76 0.19 -1.58
N GLU A 60 15.25 -0.73 -0.74
CA GLU A 60 14.41 -1.46 0.22
C GLU A 60 13.71 -0.50 1.19
N ASP A 61 14.45 0.46 1.75
CA ASP A 61 13.91 1.46 2.68
C ASP A 61 12.81 2.33 2.06
N VAL A 62 13.02 2.80 0.82
CA VAL A 62 12.04 3.59 0.08
C VAL A 62 10.78 2.77 -0.20
N THR A 63 10.91 1.52 -0.64
CA THR A 63 9.77 0.65 -0.90
C THR A 63 8.97 0.37 0.36
N VAL A 64 9.64 0.12 1.49
CA VAL A 64 8.96 -0.05 2.79
C VAL A 64 8.22 1.22 3.20
N ALA A 65 8.83 2.40 3.01
CA ALA A 65 8.18 3.67 3.33
C ALA A 65 6.94 3.91 2.46
N MET A 66 7.03 3.65 1.15
CA MET A 66 5.89 3.78 0.23
C MET A 66 4.78 2.78 0.56
N GLY A 67 5.12 1.53 0.89
CA GLY A 67 4.14 0.53 1.31
C GLY A 67 3.37 0.97 2.56
N LYS A 68 4.06 1.54 3.57
CA LYS A 68 3.41 2.11 4.76
C LYS A 68 2.47 3.27 4.43
N ILE A 69 2.82 4.12 3.46
CA ILE A 69 1.96 5.22 3.01
C ILE A 69 0.68 4.66 2.39
N PHE A 70 0.80 3.70 1.47
CA PHE A 70 -0.34 3.07 0.83
C PHE A 70 -1.25 2.35 1.82
N ASP A 71 -0.67 1.58 2.76
CA ASP A 71 -1.43 0.92 3.82
C ASP A 71 -2.17 1.94 4.71
N THR A 72 -1.50 3.02 5.10
CA THR A 72 -2.11 4.09 5.90
C THR A 72 -3.30 4.75 5.18
N ILE A 73 -3.15 5.03 3.87
CA ILE A 73 -4.24 5.56 3.05
C ILE A 73 -5.39 4.55 2.97
N GLY A 74 -5.08 3.27 2.74
CA GLY A 74 -6.07 2.20 2.67
C GLY A 74 -6.89 2.04 3.96
N VAL A 75 -6.21 2.06 5.11
CA VAL A 75 -6.84 2.02 6.44
C VAL A 75 -7.71 3.27 6.66
N ALA A 76 -7.23 4.45 6.30
CA ALA A 76 -8.00 5.69 6.44
C ALA A 76 -9.29 5.66 5.61
N LEU A 77 -9.21 5.25 4.34
CA LEU A 77 -10.38 5.14 3.46
C LEU A 77 -11.38 4.11 3.97
N THR A 78 -10.90 2.97 4.46
CA THR A 78 -11.77 1.93 5.05
C THR A 78 -12.47 2.44 6.31
N ARG A 79 -11.78 3.20 7.17
CA ARG A 79 -12.37 3.81 8.36
C ARG A 79 -13.43 4.85 8.01
N VAL A 80 -13.15 5.70 7.03
CA VAL A 80 -14.12 6.69 6.55
C VAL A 80 -15.36 5.99 5.99
N ALA A 81 -15.18 4.93 5.20
CA ALA A 81 -16.29 4.13 4.69
C ALA A 81 -17.13 3.52 5.82
N ALA A 82 -16.48 2.91 6.83
CA ALA A 82 -17.18 2.36 7.99
C ALA A 82 -17.99 3.42 8.75
N HIS A 83 -17.42 4.62 8.92
CA HIS A 83 -18.13 5.72 9.57
C HIS A 83 -19.38 6.17 8.80
N TYR A 84 -19.32 6.23 7.46
CA TYR A 84 -20.50 6.55 6.66
C TYR A 84 -21.56 5.45 6.69
N GLU A 85 -21.15 4.17 6.70
CA GLU A 85 -22.06 3.04 6.90
C GLU A 85 -22.82 3.13 8.23
N GLU A 86 -22.11 3.43 9.32
CA GLU A 86 -22.75 3.62 10.64
C GLU A 86 -23.75 4.78 10.64
N MET A 87 -23.42 5.90 9.96
CA MET A 87 -24.34 7.04 9.83
C MET A 87 -25.58 6.70 8.99
N GLU A 88 -25.40 5.96 7.89
CA GLU A 88 -26.51 5.51 7.04
C GLU A 88 -27.45 4.56 7.81
N GLU A 89 -26.91 3.65 8.63
CA GLU A 89 -27.69 2.76 9.48
C GLU A 89 -28.46 3.53 10.56
N GLN A 90 -27.82 4.51 11.21
CA GLN A 90 -28.47 5.35 12.22
C GLN A 90 -29.60 6.19 11.61
N GLN A 91 -29.39 6.80 10.44
CA GLN A 91 -30.43 7.57 9.74
C GLN A 91 -31.56 6.68 9.22
N GLY A 92 -31.24 5.49 8.71
CA GLY A 92 -32.25 4.50 8.28
C GLY A 92 -33.12 3.98 9.44
N SER A 93 -32.55 3.86 10.64
CA SER A 93 -33.28 3.42 11.84
C SER A 93 -34.24 4.49 12.41
N GLY A 94 -33.97 5.77 12.16
CA GLY A 94 -34.82 6.90 12.59
C GLY A 94 -36.14 7.05 11.82
N PHE A 95 -36.33 6.31 10.72
CA PHE A 95 -37.53 6.36 9.86
C PHE A 95 -38.49 5.19 10.10
N SER A 96 -38.45 4.56 11.28
CA SER A 96 -39.40 3.50 11.64
C SER A 96 -40.49 4.03 12.59
N TYR A 97 -41.69 4.15 12.01
CA TYR A 97 -43.02 4.35 12.63
C TYR A 97 -43.25 5.60 13.49
N ARG A 98 -43.76 6.65 12.83
CA ARG A 98 -44.79 7.52 13.42
C ARG A 98 -45.96 7.68 12.44
N ASP A 99 -46.57 6.56 12.10
CA ASP A 99 -47.97 6.52 11.64
C ASP A 99 -48.72 5.61 12.63
N GLY A 100 -49.62 6.24 13.38
CA GLY A 100 -50.40 5.67 14.48
C GLY A 100 -51.10 6.78 15.25
#